data_AF-A0A429SVI8-F1
#
_entry.id   AF-A0A429SVI8-F1
#
_cell.length_a   1.000
_cell.length_b   1.000
_cell.length_c   1.000
_cell.angle_alpha   90.00
_cell.angle_beta   90.00
_cell.angle_gamma   90.00
#
_symmetry.space_group_name_H-M   'P 1'
#
loop_
_entity.id
_entity.type
_entity.pdbx_description
1 polymer ?
#
loop_
_entity_poly.entity_id
_entity_poly.type
_entity_poly.pdbx_seq_one_letter_code
_entity_poly.pdbx_strand_id
1 'polypeptide(L)'
;MFLNLNREQLHALDAAKQAFGPMLEGLVKYSIPITLVTFVLGLIIALFTALMRISTSKVLRSIARVYVSIIRGTPMIVQLFIIFYGIPELGRL
;
A
#
# COMPACT_ATOMS: atom_id res chain seq x y z
N MET A 1 -1.65 -11.92 41.87
CA MET A 1 -0.48 -11.10 41.46
C MET A 1 -1.03 -9.86 40.78
N PHE A 2 -1.26 -8.79 41.54
CA PHE A 2 -1.82 -7.54 41.00
C PHE A 2 -0.71 -6.77 40.27
N LEU A 3 -0.92 -6.40 39.02
CA LEU A 3 0.00 -5.57 38.25
C LEU A 3 0.07 -4.18 38.90
N ASN A 4 1.13 -3.91 39.66
CA ASN A 4 1.40 -2.59 40.23
C ASN A 4 2.04 -1.70 39.16
N LEU A 5 1.20 -1.08 38.32
CA LEU A 5 1.65 -0.20 37.23
C LEU A 5 2.15 1.13 37.81
N ASN A 6 3.28 1.62 37.30
CA ASN A 6 3.80 2.93 37.68
C ASN A 6 3.03 4.07 36.99
N ARG A 7 3.25 5.32 37.43
CA ARG A 7 2.53 6.50 36.90
C ARG A 7 2.73 6.70 35.39
N GLU A 8 3.93 6.44 34.87
CA GLU A 8 4.22 6.56 33.44
C GLU A 8 3.44 5.54 32.60
N GLN A 9 3.34 4.29 33.06
CA GLN A 9 2.55 3.24 32.42
C GLN A 9 1.06 3.58 32.44
N LEU A 10 0.56 4.20 33.51
CA LEU A 10 -0.82 4.68 33.58
C LEU A 10 -1.09 5.79 32.54
N HIS A 11 -0.19 6.76 32.41
CA HIS A 11 -0.31 7.82 31.39
C HIS A 11 -0.24 7.27 29.96
N ALA A 12 0.64 6.32 29.68
CA ALA A 12 0.71 5.65 28.38
C ALA A 12 -0.57 4.87 28.07
N LEU A 13 -1.17 4.23 29.07
CA LEU A 13 -2.42 3.50 28.93
C LEU A 13 -3.60 4.44 28.64
N ASP A 14 -3.66 5.59 29.30
CA ASP A 14 -4.70 6.59 29.07
C ASP A 14 -4.58 7.22 27.67
N ALA A 15 -3.35 7.52 27.23
CA ALA A 15 -3.09 7.98 25.87
C ALA A 15 -3.49 6.93 24.82
N ALA A 16 -3.17 5.66 25.05
CA ALA A 16 -3.55 4.56 24.17
C ALA A 16 -5.08 4.40 24.08
N LYS A 17 -5.79 4.48 25.22
CA LYS A 17 -7.27 4.44 25.25
C LYS A 17 -7.88 5.62 24.50
N GLN A 18 -7.31 6.81 24.66
CA GLN A 18 -7.79 8.00 23.98
C GLN A 18 -7.55 7.94 22.46
N ALA A 19 -6.41 7.40 22.03
CA ALA A 19 -6.08 7.23 20.62
C ALA A 19 -6.88 6.10 19.94
N PHE A 20 -7.33 5.10 20.70
CA PHE A 20 -8.00 3.92 20.14
C PHE A 20 -9.24 4.25 19.30
N GLY A 21 -10.11 5.13 19.78
CA GLY A 21 -11.31 5.55 19.06
C GLY A 21 -11.00 6.20 17.70
N PRO A 22 -10.21 7.29 17.66
CA PRO A 22 -9.78 7.93 16.42
C PRO A 22 -9.04 6.99 15.45
N MET A 23 -8.22 6.06 15.96
CA MET A 23 -7.52 5.09 15.12
C MET A 23 -8.50 4.11 14.46
N LEU A 24 -9.51 3.61 15.20
CA LEU A 24 -10.56 2.76 14.63
C LEU A 24 -11.40 3.52 13.61
N GLU A 25 -11.73 4.77 13.88
CA GLU A 25 -12.44 5.62 12.94
C GLU A 25 -11.61 5.78 11.64
N GLY A 26 -10.32 6.07 11.76
CA GLY A 26 -9.43 6.20 10.61
C GLY A 26 -9.27 4.89 9.83
N LEU A 27 -9.23 3.75 10.53
CA LEU A 27 -9.20 2.41 9.92
C LEU A 27 -10.45 2.19 9.06
N VAL A 28 -11.64 2.43 9.62
CA VAL A 28 -12.92 2.17 8.96
C VAL A 28 -13.19 3.17 7.83
N LYS A 29 -12.89 4.45 8.04
CA LYS A 29 -13.18 5.51 7.06
C LYS A 29 -12.18 5.59 5.91
N TYR A 30 -10.90 5.26 6.15
CA TYR A 30 -9.85 5.47 5.16
C TYR A 30 -9.13 4.18 4.79
N SER A 31 -8.51 3.50 5.75
CA SER A 31 -7.59 2.39 5.45
C SER A 31 -8.31 1.21 4.79
N ILE A 32 -9.47 0.79 5.32
CA ILE A 32 -10.26 -0.30 4.75
C ILE A 32 -10.76 0.04 3.34
N PRO A 33 -11.45 1.19 3.10
CA PRO A 33 -11.90 1.54 1.76
C PRO A 33 -10.77 1.66 0.74
N ILE A 34 -9.68 2.34 1.10
CA ILE A 34 -8.53 2.51 0.19
C ILE A 34 -7.90 1.15 -0.13
N THR A 35 -7.71 0.29 0.87
CA THR A 35 -7.16 -1.06 0.66
C THR A 35 -8.07 -1.88 -0.25
N LEU A 36 -9.38 -1.84 -0.03
CA LEU A 36 -10.33 -2.62 -0.84
C LEU A 36 -10.32 -2.16 -2.30
N VAL A 37 -10.40 -0.85 -2.54
CA VAL A 37 -10.38 -0.29 -3.90
C VAL A 37 -9.05 -0.60 -4.60
N THR A 38 -7.92 -0.34 -3.94
CA THR A 38 -6.60 -0.58 -4.53
C THR A 38 -6.33 -2.06 -4.75
N PHE A 39 -6.81 -2.94 -3.86
CA PHE A 39 -6.70 -4.38 -4.02
C PHE A 39 -7.50 -4.88 -5.22
N VAL A 40 -8.76 -4.44 -5.39
CA VAL A 40 -9.59 -4.82 -6.54
C VAL A 40 -8.96 -4.36 -7.85
N LEU A 41 -8.50 -3.11 -7.93
CA LEU A 41 -7.81 -2.59 -9.10
C LEU A 41 -6.51 -3.35 -9.38
N GLY A 42 -5.71 -3.59 -8.36
CA GLY A 42 -4.47 -4.36 -8.45
C GLY A 42 -4.73 -5.80 -8.91
N LEU A 43 -5.80 -6.43 -8.45
CA LEU A 43 -6.20 -7.79 -8.84
C LEU A 43 -6.57 -7.86 -10.32
N ILE A 44 -7.31 -6.87 -10.84
CA ILE A 44 -7.65 -6.79 -12.27
C ILE A 44 -6.36 -6.71 -13.10
N ILE A 45 -5.43 -5.82 -12.73
CA ILE A 45 -4.14 -5.68 -13.43
C ILE A 45 -3.32 -6.97 -13.34
N ALA A 46 -3.30 -7.61 -12.17
CA ALA A 46 -2.60 -8.86 -11.94
C ALA A 46 -3.17 -10.00 -12.80
N LEU A 47 -4.51 -10.08 -12.93
CA LEU A 47 -5.19 -11.06 -13.77
C LEU A 47 -4.79 -10.90 -15.24
N PHE A 48 -4.89 -9.68 -15.78
CA PHE A 48 -4.47 -9.43 -17.17
C PHE A 48 -2.98 -9.71 -17.39
N THR A 49 -2.13 -9.33 -16.43
CA THR A 49 -0.69 -9.62 -16.49
C THR A 49 -0.42 -11.12 -16.49
N ALA A 50 -1.14 -11.89 -15.67
CA ALA A 50 -1.02 -13.34 -15.61
C ALA A 50 -1.44 -13.99 -16.94
N LEU A 51 -2.57 -13.57 -17.52
CA LEU A 51 -3.03 -14.02 -18.83
C LEU A 51 -2.01 -13.70 -19.94
N MET A 52 -1.45 -12.49 -19.96
CA MET A 52 -0.39 -12.11 -20.90
C MET A 52 0.86 -13.00 -20.75
N ARG A 53 1.20 -13.42 -19.53
CA ARG A 53 2.38 -14.23 -19.24
C ARG A 53 2.27 -15.67 -19.74
N ILE A 54 1.06 -16.25 -19.75
CA ILE A 54 0.81 -17.61 -20.25
C ILE A 54 0.43 -17.65 -21.74
N SER A 55 0.20 -16.49 -22.36
CA SER A 55 -0.12 -16.38 -23.79
C SER A 55 0.97 -17.00 -24.67
N THR A 56 0.60 -17.54 -25.84
CA THR A 56 1.52 -18.03 -26.88
C THR A 56 2.26 -16.91 -27.61
N SER A 57 1.77 -15.66 -27.54
CA SER A 57 2.41 -14.49 -28.15
C SER A 57 3.70 -14.10 -27.43
N LYS A 58 4.82 -14.04 -28.17
CA LYS A 58 6.14 -13.59 -27.66
C LYS A 58 6.10 -12.14 -27.18
N VAL A 59 5.28 -11.29 -27.81
CA VAL A 59 5.16 -9.86 -27.46
C VAL A 59 4.46 -9.70 -26.11
N LEU A 60 3.29 -10.31 -25.93
CA LEU A 60 2.52 -10.23 -24.67
C LEU A 60 3.32 -10.77 -23.48
N ARG A 61 4.00 -11.91 -23.66
CA ARG A 61 4.89 -12.47 -22.61
C ARG A 61 6.04 -11.54 -22.26
N SER A 62 6.56 -10.77 -23.21
CA SER A 62 7.68 -9.86 -22.99
C SER A 62 7.22 -8.59 -22.27
N ILE A 63 6.08 -8.02 -22.66
CA ILE A 63 5.45 -6.89 -21.95
C ILE A 63 5.18 -7.27 -20.50
N ALA A 64 4.53 -8.42 -20.26
CA ALA A 64 4.25 -8.89 -18.91
C ALA A 64 5.52 -9.09 -18.06
N ARG A 65 6.60 -9.62 -18.67
CA ARG A 65 7.90 -9.77 -17.98
C ARG A 65 8.50 -8.43 -17.57
N VAL A 66 8.50 -7.45 -18.48
CA VAL A 66 9.03 -6.11 -18.20
C VAL A 66 8.23 -5.44 -17.09
N TYR A 67 6.89 -5.44 -17.19
CA TYR A 67 6.01 -4.89 -16.16
C TYR A 67 6.27 -5.52 -14.79
N VAL A 68 6.27 -6.86 -14.70
CA VAL A 68 6.50 -7.57 -13.43
C VAL A 68 7.89 -7.27 -12.88
N SER A 69 8.91 -7.20 -13.74
CA SER A 69 10.29 -6.90 -13.35
C SER A 69 10.41 -5.49 -12.76
N ILE A 70 9.77 -4.49 -13.35
CA ILE A 70 9.82 -3.11 -12.86
C ILE A 70 9.07 -2.99 -11.53
N ILE A 71 7.82 -3.47 -11.47
CA ILE A 71 6.97 -3.30 -10.29
C ILE A 71 7.49 -4.11 -9.09
N ARG A 72 8.02 -5.33 -9.31
CA ARG A 72 8.56 -6.16 -8.22
C ARG A 72 10.05 -5.92 -7.94
N GLY A 73 10.79 -5.39 -8.92
CA GLY A 73 12.22 -5.08 -8.78
C GLY A 73 12.48 -3.69 -8.19
N THR A 74 11.49 -2.79 -8.19
CA THR A 74 11.62 -1.44 -7.64
C THR A 74 10.98 -1.34 -6.26
N PRO A 75 11.68 -0.83 -5.23
CA PRO A 75 11.10 -0.64 -3.89
C PRO A 75 9.82 0.22 -3.92
N MET A 76 8.81 -0.14 -3.12
CA MET A 76 7.53 0.61 -3.08
C MET A 76 7.73 2.10 -2.79
N ILE A 77 8.63 2.44 -1.88
CA ILE A 77 8.92 3.83 -1.54
C ILE A 77 9.44 4.62 -2.74
N VAL A 78 10.23 4.00 -3.62
CA VAL A 78 10.73 4.63 -4.86
C VAL A 78 9.59 4.88 -5.83
N GLN A 79 8.66 3.93 -5.96
CA GLN A 79 7.48 4.09 -6.81
C GLN A 79 6.61 5.26 -6.33
N LEU A 80 6.35 5.34 -5.02
CA LEU A 80 5.65 6.47 -4.42
C LEU A 80 6.41 7.78 -4.62
N PHE A 81 7.73 7.78 -4.46
CA PHE A 81 8.54 8.98 -4.66
C PHE A 81 8.46 9.50 -6.10
N ILE A 82 8.54 8.61 -7.10
CA ILE A 82 8.36 8.98 -8.51
C ILE A 82 6.97 9.58 -8.74
N ILE A 83 5.92 8.98 -8.18
CA ILE A 83 4.54 9.46 -8.37
C ILE A 83 4.31 10.82 -7.69
N PHE A 84 4.76 10.98 -6.44
CA PHE A 84 4.49 12.18 -5.64
C PHE A 84 5.45 13.34 -5.89
N TYR A 85 6.69 13.07 -6.29
CA TYR A 85 7.72 14.11 -6.49
C TYR A 85 8.23 14.16 -7.93
N GLY A 86 8.38 13.01 -8.60
CA GLY A 86 8.86 12.96 -9.98
C GLY A 86 7.86 13.50 -11.01
N ILE A 87 6.62 13.00 -11.00
CA ILE A 87 5.59 13.40 -11.97
C ILE A 87 5.24 14.90 -11.88
N PRO A 88 5.02 15.50 -10.70
CA PRO A 88 4.72 16.93 -10.61
C PRO A 88 5.84 17.83 -11.15
N GLU A 89 7.10 17.41 -11.03
CA GLU A 89 8.24 18.18 -11.53
C GLU A 89 8.29 18.18 -13.07
N LEU A 90 7.93 17.07 -13.71
CA LEU A 90 7.80 17.01 -15.18
C LEU A 90 6.72 17.96 -15.71
N GLY A 91 5.68 18.24 -14.91
CA GLY A 91 4.61 19.18 -15.27
C GLY A 91 4.97 20.65 -15.08
N ARG A 92 6.13 20.97 -14.48
CA ARG A 92 6.63 22.35 -14.34
C ARG A 92 7.57 22.80 -15.47
N LEU A 93 8.04 21.86 -16.30
CA LEU A 93 8.87 22.10 -17.49
C LEU A 93 8.01 22.54 -18.68
#